data_AF-A0A2U8H7F7-F1
#
_entry.id   AF-A0A2U8H7F7-F1
#
_cell.length_a   1.000
_cell.length_b   1.000
_cell.length_c   1.000
_cell.angle_alpha   90.00
_cell.angle_beta   90.00
_cell.angle_gamma   90.00
#
_symmetry.space_group_name_H-M   'P 1'
#
loop_
_entity.id
_entity.type
_entity.pdbx_description
1 polymer ?
#
loop_
_entity_poly.entity_id
_entity_poly.type
_entity_poly.pdbx_seq_one_letter_code
_entity_poly.pdbx_strand_id
1 'polypeptide(L)'
;MNTKIQSNEPQQIERRRFFQMSGRFGFTAAVAGVSAGALFSDDAMAQVANEERERESKAKFQVIMATEYILGASRSYPMMQLDLKENLQNFTQGNVYVKLSPGGQLGVGGALVSKVQNGTVPIAMHSISNFAPFAPAVDLINIPYWCGNNQQFVNLVTSAAWRNRVHPAVEARGFKPLMYVCIDPRTVAIRKGLRDRPVSVPDDIAGIKFRVPSSKVLQTFYRLAGANPTPVAWGETSSAMKQGVADALDPSLQALLTFGFADTLHSISTIRSVPDAQIYSCNLQWFNSLPKDIQAGITEAADVTFRQNLARVPASRAYAMDQLRQAGVRIHVPAADDIKQWVARCGHQLPAWDAMKAEFAGSLADFNKLLEAANTQGDYHVQDVS
;
A
#
# COMPACT_ATOMS: atom_id res chain seq x y z
N MET A 1 26.51 -28.47 -11.87
CA MET A 1 25.23 -29.21 -11.79
C MET A 1 24.11 -28.20 -11.87
N ASN A 2 23.32 -28.25 -12.95
CA ASN A 2 22.18 -27.37 -13.21
C ASN A 2 21.07 -27.62 -12.18
N THR A 3 20.91 -26.73 -11.21
CA THR A 3 19.68 -26.65 -10.42
C THR A 3 18.63 -25.94 -11.26
N LYS A 4 17.74 -26.75 -11.85
CA LYS A 4 16.51 -26.30 -12.50
C LYS A 4 15.76 -25.32 -11.60
N ILE A 5 15.40 -24.19 -12.18
CA ILE A 5 14.36 -23.26 -11.76
C ILE A 5 13.16 -24.11 -11.27
N GLN A 6 12.78 -23.97 -10.00
CA GLN A 6 11.52 -24.54 -9.51
C GLN A 6 10.40 -24.02 -10.41
N SER A 7 9.66 -24.93 -11.03
CA SER A 7 8.63 -24.60 -11.99
C SER A 7 7.55 -23.74 -11.32
N ASN A 8 7.20 -22.60 -11.93
CA ASN A 8 6.01 -21.81 -11.58
C ASN A 8 4.68 -22.54 -11.89
N GLU A 9 4.72 -23.86 -12.10
CA GLU A 9 3.59 -24.69 -12.53
C GLU A 9 2.37 -24.57 -11.61
N PRO A 10 2.48 -24.60 -10.27
CA PRO A 10 1.30 -24.45 -9.40
C PRO A 10 0.59 -23.10 -9.58
N GLN A 11 1.35 -22.00 -9.65
CA GLN A 11 0.80 -20.67 -9.91
C GLN A 11 0.20 -20.55 -11.32
N GLN A 12 0.82 -21.21 -12.31
CA GLN A 12 0.29 -21.24 -13.68
C GLN A 12 -1.02 -22.03 -13.76
N ILE A 13 -1.13 -23.14 -13.03
CA ILE A 13 -2.34 -23.96 -12.93
C ILE A 13 -3.47 -23.18 -12.26
N GLU A 14 -3.21 -22.55 -11.11
CA GLU A 14 -4.20 -21.71 -10.42
C GLU A 14 -4.66 -20.54 -11.29
N ARG A 15 -3.74 -19.84 -11.97
CA ARG A 15 -4.10 -18.77 -12.91
C ARG A 15 -4.95 -19.28 -14.05
N ARG A 16 -4.59 -20.41 -14.67
CA ARG A 16 -5.37 -21.03 -15.75
C ARG A 16 -6.77 -21.39 -15.28
N ARG A 17 -6.89 -21.98 -14.07
CA ARG A 17 -8.18 -22.28 -13.46
C ARG A 17 -8.99 -21.03 -13.17
N PHE A 18 -8.37 -19.98 -12.62
CA PHE A 18 -9.04 -18.71 -12.40
C PHE A 18 -9.64 -18.13 -13.69
N PHE A 19 -8.88 -18.10 -14.79
CA PHE A 19 -9.39 -17.61 -16.08
C PHE A 19 -10.51 -18.50 -16.66
N GLN A 20 -10.35 -19.82 -16.54
CA GLN A 20 -11.40 -20.77 -16.97
C GLN A 20 -12.70 -20.55 -16.18
N MET A 21 -12.60 -20.44 -14.85
CA MET A 21 -13.76 -20.20 -13.97
C MET A 21 -14.36 -18.82 -14.20
N SER A 22 -13.53 -17.79 -14.45
CA SER A 22 -13.99 -16.45 -14.79
C SER A 22 -14.81 -16.44 -16.08
N GLY A 23 -14.38 -17.19 -17.10
CA GLY A 23 -15.13 -17.31 -18.37
C GLY A 23 -16.45 -18.05 -18.23
N ARG A 24 -16.54 -19.03 -17.31
CA ARG A 24 -17.74 -19.87 -17.13
C ARG A 24 -18.75 -19.28 -16.15
N PHE A 25 -18.28 -18.77 -15.01
CA PHE A 25 -19.11 -18.36 -13.88
C PHE A 25 -19.08 -16.84 -13.63
N GLY A 26 -18.26 -16.10 -14.38
CA GLY A 26 -18.06 -14.67 -14.23
C GLY A 26 -16.90 -14.35 -13.28
N PHE A 27 -16.31 -13.16 -13.48
CA PHE A 27 -15.13 -12.72 -12.72
C PHE A 27 -15.39 -12.67 -11.21
N THR A 28 -16.52 -12.11 -10.77
CA THR A 28 -16.79 -11.97 -9.33
C THR A 28 -16.92 -13.32 -8.63
N ALA A 29 -17.59 -14.30 -9.26
CA ALA A 29 -17.67 -15.66 -8.74
C ALA A 29 -16.29 -16.32 -8.66
N ALA A 30 -15.45 -16.16 -9.69
CA ALA A 30 -14.07 -16.67 -9.67
C ALA A 30 -13.23 -16.04 -8.54
N VAL A 31 -13.41 -14.75 -8.27
CA VAL A 31 -12.77 -14.05 -7.15
C VAL A 31 -13.24 -14.61 -5.80
N ALA A 32 -14.55 -14.79 -5.59
CA ALA A 32 -15.07 -15.42 -4.39
C ALA A 32 -14.60 -16.88 -4.24
N GLY A 33 -14.46 -17.60 -5.36
CA GLY A 33 -13.96 -18.97 -5.41
C GLY A 33 -12.49 -19.10 -4.98
N VAL A 34 -11.67 -18.06 -5.16
CA VAL A 34 -10.31 -17.99 -4.59
C VAL A 34 -10.41 -18.01 -3.07
N SER A 35 -11.24 -17.14 -2.48
CA SER A 35 -11.41 -17.05 -1.02
C SER A 35 -11.96 -18.33 -0.42
N ALA A 36 -12.89 -18.99 -1.12
CA ALA A 36 -13.54 -20.22 -0.67
C ALA A 36 -12.73 -21.50 -0.97
N GLY A 37 -11.58 -21.41 -1.65
CA GLY A 37 -10.82 -22.59 -2.08
C GLY A 37 -11.55 -23.46 -3.13
N ALA A 38 -12.52 -22.89 -3.83
CA ALA A 38 -13.43 -23.60 -4.74
C ALA A 38 -12.91 -23.71 -6.18
N LEU A 39 -11.85 -22.98 -6.57
CA LEU A 39 -11.37 -22.86 -7.96
C LEU A 39 -11.13 -24.18 -8.71
N PHE A 40 -10.93 -25.28 -8.00
CA PHE A 40 -10.61 -26.59 -8.56
C PHE A 40 -11.81 -27.55 -8.65
N SER A 41 -13.01 -27.12 -8.23
CA SER A 41 -14.25 -27.90 -8.32
C SER A 41 -15.34 -27.11 -9.03
N ASP A 42 -15.83 -27.62 -10.16
CA ASP A 42 -16.89 -26.96 -10.93
C ASP A 42 -18.20 -26.84 -10.13
N ASP A 43 -18.53 -27.85 -9.32
CA ASP A 43 -19.75 -27.84 -8.50
C ASP A 43 -19.63 -26.82 -7.36
N ALA A 44 -18.47 -26.77 -6.69
CA ALA A 44 -18.22 -25.75 -5.67
C ALA A 44 -18.22 -24.34 -6.27
N MET A 45 -17.66 -24.17 -7.48
CA MET A 45 -17.72 -22.90 -8.21
C MET A 45 -19.14 -22.52 -8.62
N ALA A 46 -19.98 -23.48 -9.01
CA ALA A 46 -21.39 -23.23 -9.31
C ALA A 46 -22.14 -22.76 -8.06
N GLN A 47 -21.84 -23.36 -6.89
CA GLN A 47 -22.39 -22.91 -5.61
C GLN A 47 -21.94 -21.48 -5.28
N VAL A 48 -20.64 -21.18 -5.34
CA VAL A 48 -20.10 -19.83 -5.11
C VAL A 48 -20.74 -18.80 -6.07
N ALA A 49 -20.92 -19.17 -7.34
CA ALA A 49 -21.58 -18.31 -8.31
C ALA A 49 -23.06 -18.05 -7.99
N ASN A 50 -23.77 -19.06 -7.48
CA ASN A 50 -25.15 -18.91 -7.01
C ASN A 50 -25.21 -17.98 -5.80
N GLU A 51 -24.33 -18.18 -4.81
CA GLU A 51 -24.25 -17.33 -3.61
C GLU A 51 -23.93 -15.88 -3.95
N GLU A 52 -22.99 -15.62 -4.86
CA GLU A 52 -22.68 -14.24 -5.30
C GLU A 52 -23.86 -13.60 -6.03
N ARG A 53 -24.58 -14.32 -6.91
CA ARG A 53 -25.80 -13.81 -7.56
C ARG A 53 -26.90 -13.50 -6.55
N GLU A 54 -27.08 -14.38 -5.56
CA GLU A 54 -28.06 -14.19 -4.50
C GLU A 54 -27.73 -12.95 -3.66
N ARG A 55 -26.46 -12.79 -3.25
CA ARG A 55 -25.99 -11.58 -2.55
C ARG A 55 -26.20 -10.32 -3.38
N GLU A 56 -25.82 -10.34 -4.65
CA GLU A 56 -25.97 -9.20 -5.56
C GLU A 56 -27.44 -8.78 -5.74
N SER A 57 -28.35 -9.75 -5.88
CA SER A 57 -29.78 -9.49 -6.05
C SER A 57 -30.50 -9.01 -4.77
N LYS A 58 -30.02 -9.41 -3.59
CA LYS A 58 -30.59 -9.02 -2.29
C LYS A 58 -30.05 -7.69 -1.76
N ALA A 59 -28.88 -7.27 -2.23
CA ALA A 59 -28.25 -6.03 -1.77
C ALA A 59 -29.02 -4.79 -2.20
N LYS A 60 -29.16 -3.83 -1.27
CA LYS A 60 -29.77 -2.52 -1.54
C LYS A 60 -28.81 -1.58 -2.26
N PHE A 61 -27.51 -1.77 -2.02
CA PHE A 61 -26.45 -0.95 -2.59
C PHE A 61 -25.44 -1.86 -3.28
N GLN A 62 -25.17 -1.59 -4.56
CA GLN A 62 -24.08 -2.24 -5.28
C GLN A 62 -22.95 -1.23 -5.45
N VAL A 63 -21.74 -1.61 -5.07
CA VAL A 63 -20.59 -0.72 -5.06
C VAL A 63 -19.40 -1.35 -5.77
N ILE A 64 -18.68 -0.55 -6.55
CA ILE A 64 -17.39 -0.96 -7.11
C ILE A 64 -16.29 -0.59 -6.12
N MET A 65 -15.46 -1.56 -5.76
CA MET A 65 -14.22 -1.35 -5.03
C MET A 65 -13.04 -1.58 -5.98
N ALA A 66 -12.30 -0.52 -6.29
CA ALA A 66 -11.22 -0.57 -7.27
C ALA A 66 -9.83 -0.57 -6.64
N THR A 67 -8.86 -1.18 -7.31
CA THR A 67 -7.47 -1.11 -6.87
C THR A 67 -6.49 -1.35 -8.01
N GLU A 68 -5.30 -0.73 -7.92
CA GLU A 68 -4.20 -0.95 -8.86
C GLU A 68 -3.50 -2.31 -8.66
N TYR A 69 -3.70 -2.96 -7.51
CA TYR A 69 -3.01 -4.21 -7.18
C TYR A 69 -3.80 -5.44 -7.63
N ILE A 70 -3.08 -6.47 -8.08
CA ILE A 70 -3.65 -7.76 -8.46
C ILE A 70 -4.16 -8.54 -7.24
N LEU A 71 -5.03 -9.51 -7.47
CA LEU A 71 -5.44 -10.49 -6.47
C LEU A 71 -4.41 -11.60 -6.31
N GLY A 72 -4.50 -12.33 -5.20
CA GLY A 72 -3.61 -13.46 -4.90
C GLY A 72 -2.19 -13.08 -4.46
N ALA A 73 -1.87 -11.78 -4.42
CA ALA A 73 -0.59 -11.28 -3.94
C ALA A 73 -0.52 -11.16 -2.40
N SER A 74 -1.59 -11.47 -1.66
CA SER A 74 -1.66 -11.26 -0.21
C SER A 74 -0.59 -12.01 0.60
N ARG A 75 0.05 -13.03 0.01
CA ARG A 75 1.19 -13.73 0.60
C ARG A 75 2.47 -12.88 0.59
N SER A 76 2.67 -12.05 -0.43
CA SER A 76 3.83 -11.15 -0.53
C SER A 76 3.47 -9.72 -0.13
N TYR A 77 2.23 -9.29 -0.28
CA TYR A 77 1.80 -7.90 -0.14
C TYR A 77 0.36 -7.82 0.40
N PRO A 78 0.18 -7.57 1.71
CA PRO A 78 -1.09 -7.83 2.42
C PRO A 78 -2.13 -6.72 2.21
N MET A 79 -2.64 -6.60 0.98
CA MET A 79 -3.57 -5.53 0.56
C MET A 79 -5.03 -5.72 0.98
N MET A 80 -5.38 -6.93 1.44
CA MET A 80 -6.67 -7.26 2.06
C MET A 80 -7.91 -7.00 1.19
N GLN A 81 -7.81 -7.04 -0.14
CA GLN A 81 -8.94 -6.73 -1.02
C GLN A 81 -10.12 -7.70 -0.81
N LEU A 82 -9.83 -8.99 -0.69
CA LEU A 82 -10.83 -10.03 -0.52
C LEU A 82 -11.46 -9.95 0.88
N ASP A 83 -10.62 -9.76 1.90
CA ASP A 83 -11.07 -9.64 3.28
C ASP A 83 -11.96 -8.39 3.46
N LEU A 84 -11.59 -7.24 2.87
CA LEU A 84 -12.43 -6.04 2.90
C LEU A 84 -13.75 -6.24 2.15
N LYS A 85 -13.74 -6.91 0.98
CA LYS A 85 -14.98 -7.24 0.23
C LYS A 85 -15.95 -8.00 1.14
N GLU A 86 -15.49 -9.08 1.76
CA GLU A 86 -16.35 -9.91 2.62
C GLU A 86 -16.80 -9.14 3.87
N ASN A 87 -15.89 -8.42 4.55
CA ASN A 87 -16.24 -7.64 5.74
C ASN A 87 -17.28 -6.55 5.42
N LEU A 88 -17.15 -5.82 4.29
CA LEU A 88 -18.13 -4.82 3.88
C LEU A 88 -19.53 -5.44 3.68
N GLN A 89 -19.60 -6.61 3.04
CA GLN A 89 -20.86 -7.31 2.83
C GLN A 89 -21.46 -7.81 4.14
N ASN A 90 -20.63 -8.34 5.04
CA ASN A 90 -21.08 -8.93 6.31
C ASN A 90 -21.51 -7.86 7.34
N PHE A 91 -20.69 -6.83 7.57
CA PHE A 91 -20.98 -5.78 8.55
C PHE A 91 -22.11 -4.84 8.12
N THR A 92 -22.46 -4.83 6.84
CA THR A 92 -23.68 -4.15 6.34
C THR A 92 -24.89 -5.08 6.27
N GLN A 93 -24.79 -6.28 6.85
CA GLN A 93 -25.87 -7.28 6.90
C GLN A 93 -26.40 -7.65 5.49
N GLY A 94 -25.48 -7.73 4.52
CA GLY A 94 -25.80 -8.02 3.11
C GLY A 94 -26.43 -6.86 2.34
N ASN A 95 -26.63 -5.69 2.96
CA ASN A 95 -27.23 -4.55 2.26
C ASN A 95 -26.28 -3.91 1.24
N VAL A 96 -24.96 -4.06 1.41
CA VAL A 96 -23.95 -3.65 0.43
C VAL A 96 -23.36 -4.87 -0.26
N TYR A 97 -23.43 -4.90 -1.59
CA TYR A 97 -22.71 -5.86 -2.42
C TYR A 97 -21.50 -5.20 -3.07
N VAL A 98 -20.33 -5.83 -2.97
CA VAL A 98 -19.06 -5.27 -3.44
C VAL A 98 -18.58 -5.99 -4.69
N LYS A 99 -18.56 -5.28 -5.81
CA LYS A 99 -17.90 -5.70 -7.05
C LYS A 99 -16.44 -5.26 -7.04
N LEU A 100 -15.53 -6.22 -6.98
CA LEU A 100 -14.10 -5.94 -6.94
C LEU A 100 -13.55 -5.68 -8.35
N SER A 101 -12.77 -4.62 -8.50
CA SER A 101 -12.08 -4.24 -9.74
C SER A 101 -10.56 -4.11 -9.49
N PRO A 102 -9.82 -5.23 -9.44
CA PRO A 102 -8.40 -5.23 -9.13
C PRO A 102 -7.51 -5.02 -10.36
N GLY A 103 -6.20 -4.90 -10.13
CA GLY A 103 -5.19 -4.90 -11.20
C GLY A 103 -5.18 -3.67 -12.10
N GLY A 104 -5.72 -2.53 -11.62
CA GLY A 104 -5.63 -1.25 -12.32
C GLY A 104 -6.60 -1.08 -13.48
N GLN A 105 -7.62 -1.93 -13.61
CA GLN A 105 -8.64 -1.85 -14.68
C GLN A 105 -9.33 -0.48 -14.72
N LEU A 106 -9.52 0.14 -13.55
CA LEU A 106 -10.13 1.46 -13.43
C LEU A 106 -9.10 2.57 -13.24
N GLY A 107 -7.82 2.32 -13.42
CA GLY A 107 -6.75 3.31 -13.31
C GLY A 107 -5.69 2.92 -12.29
N VAL A 108 -4.56 3.61 -12.36
CA VAL A 108 -3.36 3.42 -11.54
C VAL A 108 -2.92 4.78 -11.00
N GLY A 109 -2.43 4.85 -9.77
CA GLY A 109 -1.99 6.07 -9.11
C GLY A 109 -3.06 7.18 -9.11
N GLY A 110 -2.66 8.40 -9.48
CA GLY A 110 -3.53 9.58 -9.43
C GLY A 110 -4.77 9.51 -10.34
N ALA A 111 -4.73 8.74 -11.42
CA ALA A 111 -5.91 8.54 -12.29
C ALA A 111 -7.03 7.79 -11.55
N LEU A 112 -6.67 6.80 -10.71
CA LEU A 112 -7.65 6.10 -9.88
C LEU A 112 -8.19 7.03 -8.78
N VAL A 113 -7.32 7.83 -8.15
CA VAL A 113 -7.72 8.78 -7.11
C VAL A 113 -8.73 9.80 -7.65
N SER A 114 -8.48 10.31 -8.86
CA SER A 114 -9.37 11.26 -9.56
C SER A 114 -10.78 10.68 -9.76
N LYS A 115 -10.88 9.38 -10.07
CA LYS A 115 -12.16 8.69 -10.22
C LYS A 115 -12.91 8.50 -8.91
N VAL A 116 -12.20 8.40 -7.79
CA VAL A 116 -12.86 8.44 -6.47
C VAL A 116 -13.35 9.84 -6.17
N GLN A 117 -12.50 10.85 -6.42
CA GLN A 117 -12.84 12.24 -6.14
C GLN A 117 -14.09 12.71 -6.88
N ASN A 118 -14.22 12.35 -8.16
CA ASN A 118 -15.36 12.73 -9.00
C ASN A 118 -16.58 11.79 -8.86
N GLY A 119 -16.49 10.76 -8.01
CA GLY A 119 -17.59 9.83 -7.73
C GLY A 119 -17.81 8.71 -8.76
N THR A 120 -16.95 8.60 -9.79
CA THR A 120 -17.03 7.48 -10.77
C THR A 120 -16.76 6.13 -10.11
N VAL A 121 -15.86 6.10 -9.12
CA VAL A 121 -15.51 4.91 -8.34
C VAL A 121 -15.81 5.20 -6.87
N PRO A 122 -16.76 4.49 -6.23
CA PRO A 122 -17.12 4.83 -4.86
C PRO A 122 -16.02 4.53 -3.85
N ILE A 123 -15.34 3.38 -3.96
CA ILE A 123 -14.27 2.94 -3.04
C ILE A 123 -13.04 2.56 -3.86
N ALA A 124 -11.87 3.03 -3.45
CA ALA A 124 -10.62 2.47 -3.99
C ALA A 124 -9.46 2.50 -2.99
N MET A 125 -8.46 1.67 -3.28
CA MET A 125 -7.18 1.68 -2.58
C MET A 125 -6.07 2.24 -3.47
N HIS A 126 -5.24 3.09 -2.86
CA HIS A 126 -4.11 3.75 -3.52
C HIS A 126 -2.93 3.88 -2.58
N SER A 127 -1.74 4.02 -3.14
CA SER A 127 -0.58 4.50 -2.38
C SER A 127 -0.79 5.90 -1.84
N ILE A 128 -0.44 6.09 -0.56
CA ILE A 128 -0.55 7.38 0.11
C ILE A 128 0.30 8.43 -0.61
N SER A 129 1.46 8.05 -1.15
CA SER A 129 2.30 8.99 -1.91
C SER A 129 1.68 9.39 -3.26
N ASN A 130 0.82 8.55 -3.86
CA ASN A 130 0.06 8.91 -5.06
C ASN A 130 -1.25 9.66 -4.71
N PHE A 131 -1.74 9.48 -3.48
CA PHE A 131 -2.92 10.15 -2.94
C PHE A 131 -2.61 11.58 -2.45
N ALA A 132 -1.39 11.81 -1.96
CA ALA A 132 -0.93 13.09 -1.41
C ALA A 132 -1.21 14.33 -2.28
N PRO A 133 -1.04 14.31 -3.63
CA PRO A 133 -1.42 15.46 -4.47
C PRO A 133 -2.90 15.85 -4.39
N PHE A 134 -3.78 14.91 -4.04
CA PHE A 134 -5.23 15.14 -3.92
C PHE A 134 -5.64 15.50 -2.49
N ALA A 135 -4.95 14.94 -1.49
CA ALA A 135 -5.15 15.25 -0.08
C ALA A 135 -3.81 15.45 0.66
N PRO A 136 -3.19 16.64 0.58
CA PRO A 136 -1.82 16.85 1.05
C PRO A 136 -1.55 16.52 2.52
N ALA A 137 -2.55 16.60 3.40
CA ALA A 137 -2.41 16.30 4.81
C ALA A 137 -1.89 14.87 5.09
N VAL A 138 -2.19 13.90 4.22
CA VAL A 138 -1.67 12.53 4.38
C VAL A 138 -0.18 12.41 4.08
N ASP A 139 0.43 13.38 3.37
CA ASP A 139 1.86 13.35 3.03
C ASP A 139 2.74 13.55 4.27
N LEU A 140 2.17 13.92 5.42
CA LEU A 140 2.86 13.91 6.72
C LEU A 140 3.56 12.59 6.99
N ILE A 141 2.97 11.45 6.62
CA ILE A 141 3.60 10.14 6.86
C ILE A 141 4.89 9.95 6.06
N ASN A 142 5.06 10.70 4.96
CA ASN A 142 6.24 10.63 4.12
C ASN A 142 7.36 11.55 4.63
N ILE A 143 7.15 12.31 5.71
CA ILE A 143 8.25 12.98 6.41
C ILE A 143 9.11 11.87 7.02
N PRO A 144 10.43 11.87 6.82
CA PRO A 144 11.24 10.71 7.17
C PRO A 144 11.53 10.62 8.68
N TYR A 145 11.60 9.39 9.18
CA TYR A 145 12.09 9.01 10.51
C TYR A 145 11.27 9.46 11.73
N TRP A 146 9.97 9.77 11.60
CA TRP A 146 9.10 10.05 12.76
C TRP A 146 8.01 9.00 13.02
N CYS A 147 7.47 8.42 11.95
CA CYS A 147 6.53 7.31 12.01
C CYS A 147 6.95 6.17 11.07
N GLY A 148 8.26 6.04 10.79
CA GLY A 148 8.80 5.13 9.80
C GLY A 148 8.59 3.66 10.14
N ASN A 149 8.61 3.31 11.43
CA ASN A 149 8.35 1.93 11.89
C ASN A 149 6.87 1.59 11.85
N ASN A 150 6.54 0.30 11.71
CA ASN A 150 5.17 -0.16 11.56
C ASN A 150 4.33 0.16 12.79
N GLN A 151 4.83 -0.09 14.01
CA GLN A 151 4.04 0.20 15.21
C GLN A 151 3.80 1.70 15.39
N GLN A 152 4.78 2.56 15.08
CA GLN A 152 4.61 4.01 15.15
C GLN A 152 3.60 4.52 14.12
N PHE A 153 3.65 3.99 12.89
CA PHE A 153 2.67 4.27 11.85
C PHE A 153 1.26 3.88 12.30
N VAL A 154 1.09 2.66 12.83
CA VAL A 154 -0.19 2.15 13.31
C VAL A 154 -0.74 2.99 14.46
N ASN A 155 0.10 3.32 15.46
CA ASN A 155 -0.28 4.20 16.57
C ASN A 155 -0.75 5.56 16.06
N LEU A 156 0.00 6.16 15.12
CA LEU A 156 -0.34 7.43 14.50
C LEU A 156 -1.72 7.39 13.84
N VAL A 157 -1.92 6.52 12.84
CA VAL A 157 -3.11 6.56 11.98
C VAL A 157 -4.39 6.12 12.70
N THR A 158 -4.25 5.39 13.82
CA THR A 158 -5.37 4.99 14.67
C THR A 158 -5.65 5.97 15.80
N SER A 159 -4.77 6.94 16.06
CA SER A 159 -4.91 7.90 17.15
C SER A 159 -6.08 8.87 16.97
N ALA A 160 -6.58 9.39 18.09
CA ALA A 160 -7.52 10.49 18.07
C ALA A 160 -6.92 11.76 17.42
N ALA A 161 -5.62 12.01 17.60
CA ALA A 161 -4.94 13.16 17.01
C ALA A 161 -4.99 13.13 15.47
N TRP A 162 -4.70 11.97 14.88
CA TRP A 162 -4.80 11.78 13.42
C TRP A 162 -6.23 11.90 12.92
N ARG A 163 -7.18 11.23 13.60
CA ARG A 163 -8.60 11.29 13.26
C ARG A 163 -9.17 12.71 13.35
N ASN A 164 -8.75 13.51 14.33
CA ASN A 164 -9.26 14.86 14.53
C ASN A 164 -8.56 15.89 13.62
N ARG A 165 -7.32 15.63 13.18
CA ARG A 165 -6.56 16.60 12.39
C ARG A 165 -6.53 16.29 10.90
N VAL A 166 -6.21 15.04 10.54
CA VAL A 166 -5.94 14.65 9.17
C VAL A 166 -7.21 14.23 8.44
N HIS A 167 -8.10 13.47 9.09
CA HIS A 167 -9.33 13.02 8.40
C HIS A 167 -10.20 14.20 7.93
N PRO A 168 -10.46 15.27 8.72
CA PRO A 168 -11.22 16.42 8.24
C PRO A 168 -10.55 17.12 7.04
N ALA A 169 -9.21 17.18 7.03
CA ALA A 169 -8.47 17.76 5.91
C ALA A 169 -8.57 16.91 4.63
N VAL A 170 -8.67 15.58 4.76
CA VAL A 170 -8.95 14.65 3.66
C VAL A 170 -10.41 14.73 3.20
N GLU A 171 -11.35 14.82 4.15
CA GLU A 171 -12.79 14.98 3.90
C GLU A 171 -13.10 16.29 3.17
N ALA A 172 -12.42 17.38 3.52
CA ALA A 172 -12.50 18.65 2.79
C ALA A 172 -12.06 18.55 1.30
N ARG A 173 -11.38 17.46 0.91
CA ARG A 173 -10.98 17.16 -0.47
C ARG A 173 -11.90 16.19 -1.18
N GLY A 174 -13.02 15.81 -0.55
CA GLY A 174 -14.05 14.93 -1.12
C GLY A 174 -13.84 13.44 -0.87
N PHE A 175 -12.94 13.08 0.05
CA PHE A 175 -12.64 11.68 0.36
C PHE A 175 -12.94 11.34 1.81
N LYS A 176 -13.53 10.18 2.06
CA LYS A 176 -13.62 9.58 3.40
C LYS A 176 -12.51 8.54 3.56
N PRO A 177 -11.55 8.73 4.47
CA PRO A 177 -10.60 7.67 4.85
C PRO A 177 -11.34 6.48 5.47
N LEU A 178 -11.01 5.26 5.04
CA LEU A 178 -11.56 4.02 5.62
C LEU A 178 -10.52 3.28 6.46
N MET A 179 -9.40 2.90 5.86
CA MET A 179 -8.28 2.26 6.57
C MET A 179 -6.95 2.57 5.91
N TYR A 180 -5.90 2.54 6.71
CA TYR A 180 -4.51 2.74 6.31
C TYR A 180 -3.80 1.39 6.31
N VAL A 181 -3.51 0.83 5.14
CA VAL A 181 -2.89 -0.50 5.03
C VAL A 181 -1.44 -0.42 5.48
N CYS A 182 -1.10 -1.16 6.53
CA CYS A 182 0.27 -1.34 6.98
C CYS A 182 0.96 -2.42 6.14
N ILE A 183 2.20 -2.14 5.76
CA ILE A 183 3.06 -3.05 5.00
C ILE A 183 4.37 -3.12 5.78
N ASP A 184 5.43 -2.57 5.23
CA ASP A 184 6.72 -2.34 5.87
C ASP A 184 7.24 -0.99 5.43
N PRO A 185 8.29 -0.48 6.07
CA PRO A 185 8.88 0.78 5.69
C PRO A 185 9.49 0.72 4.28
N ARG A 186 9.54 1.90 3.65
CA ARG A 186 10.27 2.13 2.42
C ARG A 186 11.76 1.83 2.57
N THR A 187 12.36 1.43 1.46
CA THR A 187 13.74 0.97 1.35
C THR A 187 14.55 1.89 0.43
N VAL A 188 15.80 1.54 0.14
CA VAL A 188 16.50 2.03 -1.06
C VAL A 188 16.91 0.83 -1.90
N ALA A 189 16.34 0.72 -3.09
CA ALA A 189 16.59 -0.35 -4.03
C ALA A 189 17.39 0.18 -5.22
N ILE A 190 18.50 -0.50 -5.54
CA ILE A 190 19.45 -0.12 -6.58
C ILE A 190 19.41 -1.14 -7.71
N ARG A 191 19.37 -0.66 -8.96
CA ARG A 191 19.39 -1.54 -10.14
C ARG A 191 20.73 -2.24 -10.36
N LYS A 192 20.68 -3.36 -11.08
CA LYS A 192 21.86 -4.06 -11.60
C LYS A 192 22.72 -3.15 -12.47
N GLY A 193 24.04 -3.29 -12.31
CA GLY A 193 25.05 -2.56 -13.08
C GLY A 193 25.30 -1.12 -12.65
N LEU A 194 24.65 -0.62 -11.58
CA LEU A 194 24.95 0.70 -11.04
C LEU A 194 26.13 0.68 -10.05
N ARG A 195 26.06 -0.20 -9.04
CA ARG A 195 27.08 -0.36 -8.01
C ARG A 195 26.99 -1.73 -7.34
N ASP A 196 28.14 -2.24 -6.88
CA ASP A 196 28.23 -3.58 -6.29
C ASP A 196 27.86 -3.63 -4.80
N ARG A 197 28.18 -2.57 -4.06
CA ARG A 197 27.88 -2.48 -2.63
C ARG A 197 26.41 -2.07 -2.44
N PRO A 198 25.71 -2.56 -1.41
CA PRO A 198 24.43 -2.01 -0.97
C PRO A 198 24.57 -0.58 -0.42
N VAL A 199 23.46 0.14 -0.31
CA VAL A 199 23.42 1.52 0.25
C VAL A 199 23.41 1.41 1.77
N SER A 200 24.32 2.05 2.46
CA SER A 200 24.33 2.08 3.94
C SER A 200 24.05 3.47 4.45
N VAL A 201 24.67 4.50 3.87
CA VAL A 201 24.59 5.90 4.31
C VAL A 201 24.04 6.82 3.21
N PRO A 202 23.55 8.04 3.52
CA PRO A 202 23.04 8.96 2.50
C PRO A 202 24.03 9.27 1.37
N ASP A 203 25.33 9.37 1.68
CA ASP A 203 26.37 9.66 0.68
C ASP A 203 26.44 8.60 -0.43
N ASP A 204 26.01 7.35 -0.17
CA ASP A 204 25.98 6.29 -1.18
C ASP A 204 25.00 6.54 -2.32
N ILE A 205 24.05 7.48 -2.15
CA ILE A 205 23.06 7.84 -3.18
C ILE A 205 23.28 9.23 -3.78
N ALA A 206 24.41 9.87 -3.49
CA ALA A 206 24.76 11.16 -4.06
C ALA A 206 24.74 11.12 -5.61
N GLY A 207 23.97 12.02 -6.22
CA GLY A 207 23.85 12.14 -7.67
C GLY A 207 23.05 11.03 -8.38
N ILE A 208 22.60 10.00 -7.67
CA ILE A 208 21.84 8.88 -8.26
C ILE A 208 20.48 9.38 -8.80
N LYS A 209 20.11 8.96 -10.01
CA LYS A 209 18.76 9.20 -10.57
C LYS A 209 17.74 8.38 -9.79
N PHE A 210 17.02 9.04 -8.90
CA PHE A 210 16.15 8.37 -7.94
C PHE A 210 14.69 8.50 -8.38
N ARG A 211 14.03 7.39 -8.69
CA ARG A 211 12.60 7.42 -8.97
C ARG A 211 11.83 7.66 -7.68
N VAL A 212 10.94 8.64 -7.70
CA VAL A 212 9.99 8.90 -6.62
C VAL A 212 8.55 8.92 -7.15
N PRO A 213 7.54 8.58 -6.33
CA PRO A 213 6.15 8.88 -6.67
C PRO A 213 5.89 10.40 -6.60
N SER A 214 4.68 10.84 -6.95
CA SER A 214 4.29 12.26 -6.99
C SER A 214 4.17 12.97 -5.62
N SER A 215 4.77 12.43 -4.56
CA SER A 215 4.86 13.07 -3.24
C SER A 215 5.91 14.19 -3.25
N LYS A 216 5.54 15.37 -2.75
CA LYS A 216 6.48 16.50 -2.61
C LYS A 216 7.48 16.22 -1.49
N VAL A 217 7.04 15.52 -0.44
CA VAL A 217 7.89 15.18 0.70
C VAL A 217 8.97 14.18 0.29
N LEU A 218 8.64 13.13 -0.47
CA LEU A 218 9.65 12.17 -0.96
C LEU A 218 10.64 12.80 -1.93
N GLN A 219 10.17 13.69 -2.81
CA GLN A 219 11.07 14.49 -3.66
C GLN A 219 12.05 15.33 -2.83
N THR A 220 11.58 15.92 -1.73
CA THR A 220 12.42 16.73 -0.85
C THR A 220 13.39 15.86 -0.06
N PHE A 221 12.93 14.71 0.43
CA PHE A 221 13.74 13.76 1.19
C PHE A 221 14.95 13.29 0.37
N TYR A 222 14.74 12.76 -0.84
CA TYR A 222 15.86 12.26 -1.64
C TYR A 222 16.77 13.38 -2.16
N ARG A 223 16.26 14.60 -2.31
CA ARG A 223 17.10 15.76 -2.61
C ARG A 223 18.00 16.13 -1.42
N LEU A 224 17.46 16.14 -0.20
CA LEU A 224 18.25 16.33 1.03
C LEU A 224 19.26 15.20 1.24
N ALA A 225 18.92 13.98 0.85
CA ALA A 225 19.85 12.85 0.88
C ALA A 225 20.98 12.95 -0.17
N GLY A 226 20.90 13.90 -1.11
CA GLY A 226 21.92 14.16 -2.13
C GLY A 226 21.66 13.46 -3.47
N ALA A 227 20.54 12.76 -3.62
CA ALA A 227 20.15 12.13 -4.88
C ALA A 227 19.45 13.12 -5.83
N ASN A 228 19.20 12.67 -7.06
CA ASN A 228 18.49 13.40 -8.11
C ASN A 228 17.08 12.80 -8.31
N PRO A 229 16.07 13.21 -7.51
CA PRO A 229 14.74 12.63 -7.58
C PRO A 229 14.00 13.04 -8.85
N THR A 230 13.46 12.06 -9.57
CA THR A 230 12.60 12.25 -10.74
C THR A 230 11.23 11.60 -10.47
N PRO A 231 10.14 12.37 -10.50
CA PRO A 231 8.80 11.83 -10.41
C PRO A 231 8.50 10.92 -11.60
N VAL A 232 8.18 9.66 -11.35
CA VAL A 232 7.74 8.70 -12.39
C VAL A 232 6.51 7.97 -11.89
N ALA A 233 5.47 7.93 -12.73
CA ALA A 233 4.24 7.20 -12.42
C ALA A 233 4.55 5.71 -12.15
N TRP A 234 3.78 5.09 -11.26
CA TRP A 234 4.06 3.69 -10.88
C TRP A 234 4.01 2.74 -12.08
N GLY A 235 3.02 2.90 -12.97
CA GLY A 235 2.89 2.10 -14.19
C GLY A 235 4.07 2.22 -15.17
N GLU A 236 4.85 3.30 -15.11
CA GLU A 236 6.00 3.56 -16.00
C GLU A 236 7.33 3.15 -15.35
N THR A 237 7.33 2.84 -14.06
CA THR A 237 8.56 2.67 -13.26
C THR A 237 9.39 1.48 -13.73
N SER A 238 8.77 0.35 -14.10
CA SER A 238 9.51 -0.81 -14.62
C SER A 238 10.26 -0.46 -15.92
N SER A 239 9.61 0.27 -16.83
CA SER A 239 10.25 0.72 -18.08
C SER A 239 11.37 1.73 -17.80
N ALA A 240 11.11 2.72 -16.94
CA ALA A 240 12.08 3.74 -16.57
C ALA A 240 13.36 3.14 -15.96
N MET A 241 13.22 2.12 -15.10
CA MET A 241 14.36 1.41 -14.52
C MET A 241 15.14 0.61 -15.58
N LYS A 242 14.45 -0.09 -16.49
CA LYS A 242 15.09 -0.87 -17.58
C LYS A 242 15.82 0.00 -18.59
N GLN A 243 15.28 1.17 -18.90
CA GLN A 243 15.87 2.15 -19.82
C GLN A 243 16.97 2.99 -19.16
N GLY A 244 17.20 2.83 -17.86
CA GLY A 244 18.16 3.63 -17.11
C GLY A 244 17.75 5.10 -16.95
N VAL A 245 16.46 5.42 -17.10
CA VAL A 245 15.93 6.75 -16.73
C VAL A 245 16.00 6.95 -15.22
N ALA A 246 15.78 5.87 -14.46
CA ALA A 246 16.01 5.81 -13.03
C ALA A 246 16.99 4.67 -12.68
N ASP A 247 17.82 4.92 -11.68
CA ASP A 247 18.82 3.98 -11.19
C ASP A 247 18.42 3.38 -9.83
N ALA A 248 17.54 4.06 -9.10
CA ALA A 248 17.07 3.68 -7.78
C ALA A 248 15.58 3.98 -7.57
N LEU A 249 14.96 3.30 -6.61
CA LEU A 249 13.60 3.53 -6.12
C LEU A 249 13.49 3.08 -4.66
N ASP A 250 12.38 3.40 -3.99
CA ASP A 250 12.21 3.18 -2.55
C ASP A 250 11.01 2.38 -2.00
N PRO A 251 10.22 1.61 -2.77
CA PRO A 251 9.15 0.79 -2.18
C PRO A 251 9.65 -0.22 -1.13
N SER A 252 8.71 -0.77 -0.36
CA SER A 252 8.93 -1.91 0.53
C SER A 252 9.40 -3.16 -0.25
N LEU A 253 10.06 -4.09 0.44
CA LEU A 253 10.45 -5.39 -0.13
C LEU A 253 9.26 -6.13 -0.75
N GLN A 254 8.11 -6.06 -0.08
CA GLN A 254 6.85 -6.67 -0.47
C GLN A 254 6.34 -6.11 -1.80
N ALA A 255 6.37 -4.78 -1.98
CA ALA A 255 6.03 -4.13 -3.24
C ALA A 255 7.04 -4.48 -4.35
N LEU A 256 8.35 -4.42 -4.06
CA LEU A 256 9.39 -4.72 -5.04
C LEU A 256 9.28 -6.15 -5.61
N LEU A 257 9.00 -7.13 -4.75
CA LEU A 257 8.74 -8.50 -5.19
C LEU A 257 7.46 -8.58 -6.04
N THR A 258 6.35 -8.06 -5.51
CA THR A 258 5.01 -8.22 -6.11
C THR A 258 4.92 -7.62 -7.50
N PHE A 259 5.65 -6.53 -7.74
CA PHE A 259 5.69 -5.85 -9.03
C PHE A 259 6.86 -6.27 -9.93
N GLY A 260 7.56 -7.36 -9.59
CA GLY A 260 8.52 -7.99 -10.49
C GLY A 260 9.84 -7.23 -10.66
N PHE A 261 10.28 -6.50 -9.65
CA PHE A 261 11.57 -5.79 -9.71
C PHE A 261 12.78 -6.68 -9.42
N ALA A 262 12.57 -7.93 -8.98
CA ALA A 262 13.65 -8.85 -8.60
C ALA A 262 14.72 -9.01 -9.71
N ASP A 263 14.31 -9.11 -10.97
CA ASP A 263 15.25 -9.26 -12.10
C ASP A 263 16.02 -7.98 -12.43
N THR A 264 15.51 -6.82 -12.00
CA THR A 264 16.10 -5.50 -12.28
C THR A 264 17.04 -5.04 -11.17
N LEU A 265 16.84 -5.53 -9.94
CA LEU A 265 17.53 -5.04 -8.75
C LEU A 265 18.78 -5.83 -8.40
N HIS A 266 19.81 -5.12 -7.96
CA HIS A 266 21.03 -5.70 -7.41
C HIS A 266 20.95 -5.83 -5.89
N SER A 267 20.54 -4.74 -5.23
CA SER A 267 20.50 -4.67 -3.78
C SER A 267 19.33 -3.83 -3.29
N ILE A 268 18.84 -4.17 -2.10
CA ILE A 268 17.82 -3.41 -1.38
C ILE A 268 18.32 -3.17 0.04
N SER A 269 18.32 -1.91 0.47
CA SER A 269 18.74 -1.50 1.80
C SER A 269 17.55 -1.04 2.63
N THR A 270 17.32 -1.66 3.78
CA THR A 270 16.18 -1.37 4.66
C THR A 270 16.46 -0.16 5.55
N ILE A 271 16.48 1.04 4.95
CA ILE A 271 16.77 2.30 5.67
C ILE A 271 15.61 2.78 6.57
N ARG A 272 14.42 2.18 6.46
CA ARG A 272 13.22 2.48 7.26
C ARG A 272 12.87 3.97 7.30
N SER A 273 12.93 4.62 6.14
CA SER A 273 12.77 6.07 6.03
C SER A 273 11.35 6.54 6.35
N VAL A 274 10.35 5.93 5.73
CA VAL A 274 8.92 6.26 5.86
C VAL A 274 8.09 4.98 5.72
N PRO A 275 6.81 4.95 6.14
CA PRO A 275 5.91 3.84 5.81
C PRO A 275 5.67 3.73 4.29
N ASP A 276 5.74 2.52 3.72
CA ASP A 276 5.21 2.26 2.38
C ASP A 276 3.70 1.95 2.46
N ALA A 277 2.92 2.88 3.01
CA ALA A 277 1.52 2.62 3.34
C ALA A 277 0.54 2.95 2.21
N GLN A 278 -0.58 2.21 2.22
CA GLN A 278 -1.70 2.43 1.30
C GLN A 278 -2.92 2.94 2.07
N ILE A 279 -3.88 3.53 1.38
CA ILE A 279 -5.15 3.99 1.96
C ILE A 279 -6.31 3.45 1.15
N TYR A 280 -7.27 2.81 1.82
CA TYR A 280 -8.62 2.70 1.29
C TYR A 280 -9.37 3.98 1.62
N SER A 281 -9.92 4.60 0.60
CA SER A 281 -10.78 5.77 0.73
C SER A 281 -12.03 5.60 -0.11
N CYS A 282 -13.08 6.32 0.25
CA CYS A 282 -14.27 6.40 -0.56
C CYS A 282 -14.64 7.84 -0.91
N ASN A 283 -15.46 8.00 -1.94
CA ASN A 283 -16.05 9.29 -2.26
C ASN A 283 -16.92 9.75 -1.09
N LEU A 284 -16.65 10.94 -0.56
CA LEU A 284 -17.32 11.44 0.66
C LEU A 284 -18.82 11.67 0.43
N GLN A 285 -19.21 12.19 -0.73
CA GLN A 285 -20.63 12.43 -1.04
C GLN A 285 -21.41 11.13 -1.09
N TRP A 286 -20.85 10.10 -1.76
CA TRP A 286 -21.42 8.76 -1.77
C TRP A 286 -21.55 8.21 -0.35
N PHE A 287 -20.48 8.24 0.45
CA PHE A 287 -20.52 7.73 1.81
C PHE A 287 -21.59 8.41 2.68
N ASN A 288 -21.67 9.75 2.58
CA ASN A 288 -22.65 10.54 3.34
C ASN A 288 -24.10 10.31 2.88
N SER A 289 -24.32 9.88 1.63
CA SER A 289 -25.65 9.55 1.11
C SER A 289 -26.21 8.24 1.66
N LEU A 290 -25.36 7.37 2.22
CA LEU A 290 -25.77 6.08 2.77
C LEU A 290 -26.51 6.24 4.10
N PRO A 291 -27.42 5.32 4.45
CA PRO A 291 -27.99 5.24 5.79
C PRO A 291 -26.92 5.08 6.89
N LYS A 292 -27.21 5.55 8.11
CA LYS A 292 -26.23 5.61 9.21
C LYS A 292 -25.73 4.24 9.67
N ASP A 293 -26.61 3.23 9.65
CA ASP A 293 -26.26 1.84 9.91
C ASP A 293 -25.30 1.29 8.85
N ILE A 294 -25.47 1.66 7.58
CA ILE A 294 -24.55 1.27 6.51
C ILE A 294 -23.20 1.99 6.66
N GLN A 295 -23.19 3.29 6.98
CA GLN A 295 -21.96 4.04 7.26
C GLN A 295 -21.16 3.39 8.42
N ALA A 296 -21.86 2.99 9.48
CA ALA A 296 -21.26 2.29 10.62
C ALA A 296 -20.70 0.93 10.22
N GLY A 297 -21.47 0.12 9.48
CA GLY A 297 -21.02 -1.19 8.99
C GLY A 297 -19.78 -1.10 8.08
N ILE A 298 -19.70 -0.08 7.22
CA ILE A 298 -18.51 0.16 6.39
C ILE A 298 -17.29 0.52 7.25
N THR A 299 -17.49 1.35 8.28
CA THR A 299 -16.41 1.78 9.19
C THR A 299 -15.89 0.59 10.01
N GLU A 300 -16.80 -0.24 10.53
CA GLU A 300 -16.45 -1.46 11.28
C GLU A 300 -15.72 -2.48 10.39
N ALA A 301 -16.20 -2.69 9.16
CA ALA A 301 -15.55 -3.55 8.18
C ALA A 301 -14.10 -3.11 7.92
N ALA A 302 -13.85 -1.80 7.80
CA ALA A 302 -12.53 -1.25 7.60
C ALA A 302 -11.62 -1.49 8.82
N ASP A 303 -12.14 -1.33 10.04
CA ASP A 303 -11.37 -1.59 11.27
C ASP A 303 -10.94 -3.06 11.40
N VAL A 304 -11.90 -3.97 11.23
CA VAL A 304 -11.65 -5.41 11.32
C VAL A 304 -10.65 -5.85 10.24
N THR A 305 -10.81 -5.34 9.02
CA THR A 305 -9.86 -5.62 7.92
C THR A 305 -8.47 -5.08 8.25
N PHE A 306 -8.37 -3.90 8.88
CA PHE A 306 -7.08 -3.36 9.28
C PHE A 306 -6.38 -4.24 10.31
N ARG A 307 -7.09 -4.75 11.32
CA ARG A 307 -6.52 -5.73 12.28
C ARG A 307 -6.03 -7.00 11.59
N GLN A 308 -6.79 -7.51 10.62
CA GLN A 308 -6.37 -8.66 9.79
C GLN A 308 -5.11 -8.34 8.96
N ASN A 309 -4.99 -7.12 8.42
CA ASN A 309 -3.78 -6.66 7.73
C ASN A 309 -2.56 -6.74 8.65
N LEU A 310 -2.65 -6.18 9.87
CA LEU A 310 -1.53 -6.16 10.83
C LEU A 310 -0.99 -7.56 11.14
N ALA A 311 -1.89 -8.54 11.29
CA ALA A 311 -1.51 -9.93 11.53
C ALA A 311 -0.76 -10.58 10.35
N ARG A 312 -0.95 -10.10 9.11
CA ARG A 312 -0.30 -10.66 7.90
C ARG A 312 1.03 -10.02 7.55
N VAL A 313 1.33 -8.83 8.09
CA VAL A 313 2.56 -8.09 7.79
C VAL A 313 3.82 -8.95 7.99
N PRO A 314 4.03 -9.66 9.12
CA PRO A 314 5.29 -10.35 9.37
C PRO A 314 5.52 -11.54 8.44
N ALA A 315 4.47 -12.33 8.18
CA ALA A 315 4.54 -13.45 7.25
C ALA A 315 4.81 -12.97 5.81
N SER A 316 4.18 -11.87 5.42
CA SER A 316 4.37 -11.27 4.08
C SER A 316 5.79 -10.75 3.89
N ARG A 317 6.35 -10.10 4.92
CA ARG A 317 7.75 -9.67 4.96
C ARG A 317 8.71 -10.83 4.80
N ALA A 318 8.55 -11.88 5.62
CA ALA A 318 9.41 -13.05 5.61
C ALA A 318 9.43 -13.73 4.23
N TYR A 319 8.23 -13.91 3.65
CA TYR A 319 8.10 -14.46 2.30
C TYR A 319 8.76 -13.55 1.25
N ALA A 320 8.52 -12.23 1.30
CA ALA A 320 9.10 -11.31 0.33
C ALA A 320 10.64 -11.30 0.37
N MET A 321 11.21 -11.30 1.58
CA MET A 321 12.66 -11.36 1.80
C MET A 321 13.29 -12.64 1.23
N ASP A 322 12.67 -13.79 1.49
CA ASP A 322 13.15 -15.08 0.99
C ASP A 322 13.16 -15.12 -0.54
N GLN A 323 12.04 -14.76 -1.17
CA GLN A 323 11.91 -14.79 -2.62
C GLN A 323 12.87 -13.82 -3.33
N LEU A 324 13.06 -12.61 -2.77
CA LEU A 324 14.04 -11.65 -3.31
C LEU A 324 15.47 -12.19 -3.21
N ARG A 325 15.84 -12.86 -2.10
CA ARG A 325 17.17 -13.48 -1.95
C ARG A 325 17.36 -14.64 -2.93
N GLN A 326 16.34 -15.48 -3.11
CA GLN A 326 16.37 -16.58 -4.08
C GLN A 326 16.54 -16.06 -5.52
N ALA A 327 15.97 -14.90 -5.83
CA ALA A 327 16.17 -14.21 -7.11
C ALA A 327 17.55 -13.49 -7.22
N GLY A 328 18.43 -13.63 -6.21
CA GLY A 328 19.79 -13.08 -6.22
C GLY A 328 19.90 -11.62 -5.76
N VAL A 329 18.83 -11.02 -5.22
CA VAL A 329 18.86 -9.64 -4.71
C VAL A 329 19.53 -9.59 -3.34
N ARG A 330 20.53 -8.71 -3.18
CA ARG A 330 21.23 -8.50 -1.90
C ARG A 330 20.40 -7.62 -0.97
N ILE A 331 19.79 -8.21 0.05
CA ILE A 331 19.10 -7.46 1.10
C ILE A 331 20.11 -7.07 2.18
N HIS A 332 20.26 -5.76 2.42
CA HIS A 332 21.14 -5.19 3.41
C HIS A 332 20.34 -4.45 4.49
N VAL A 333 20.69 -4.69 5.75
CA VAL A 333 20.18 -3.95 6.90
C VAL A 333 21.32 -3.03 7.36
N PRO A 334 21.21 -1.71 7.17
CA PRO A 334 22.24 -0.78 7.63
C PRO A 334 22.43 -0.84 9.15
N ALA A 335 23.65 -0.60 9.61
CA ALA A 335 23.92 -0.53 11.04
C ALA A 335 23.20 0.66 11.69
N ALA A 336 23.02 0.61 13.01
CA ALA A 336 22.35 1.69 13.74
C ALA A 336 23.04 3.06 13.54
N ASP A 337 24.37 3.09 13.48
CA ASP A 337 25.13 4.32 13.24
C ASP A 337 24.98 4.85 11.81
N ASP A 338 24.79 3.98 10.81
CA ASP A 338 24.46 4.38 9.46
C ASP A 338 23.07 5.01 9.39
N ILE A 339 22.08 4.40 10.08
CA ILE A 339 20.74 4.97 10.21
C ILE A 339 20.78 6.35 10.90
N LYS A 340 21.63 6.55 11.91
CA LYS A 340 21.81 7.87 12.53
C LYS A 340 22.27 8.93 11.53
N GLN A 341 23.09 8.57 10.54
CA GLN A 341 23.50 9.50 9.48
C GLN A 341 22.32 9.89 8.58
N TRP A 342 21.44 8.94 8.26
CA TRP A 342 20.18 9.25 7.56
C TRP A 342 19.28 10.18 8.36
N VAL A 343 19.08 9.89 9.64
CA VAL A 343 18.27 10.73 10.55
C VAL A 343 18.90 12.12 10.65
N ALA A 344 20.21 12.24 10.82
CA ALA A 344 20.89 13.53 10.93
C ALA A 344 20.74 14.38 9.66
N ARG A 345 20.83 13.77 8.46
CA ARG A 345 20.75 14.48 7.19
C ARG A 345 19.33 14.78 6.73
N CYS A 346 18.38 13.90 7.05
CA CYS A 346 17.07 13.94 6.44
C CYS A 346 15.91 13.93 7.43
N GLY A 347 16.13 13.58 8.69
CA GLY A 347 15.07 13.29 9.66
C GLY A 347 14.13 14.45 9.93
N HIS A 348 12.93 14.09 10.40
CA HIS A 348 11.84 15.02 10.66
C HIS A 348 12.22 16.20 11.57
N GLN A 349 13.23 16.08 12.44
CA GLN A 349 13.67 17.14 13.34
C GLN A 349 14.31 18.35 12.64
N LEU A 350 14.64 18.23 11.35
CA LEU A 350 15.28 19.32 10.60
C LEU A 350 14.31 20.46 10.28
N PRO A 351 14.77 21.73 10.36
CA PRO A 351 13.96 22.90 10.00
C PRO A 351 13.46 22.91 8.55
N ALA A 352 14.14 22.18 7.66
CA ALA A 352 13.73 22.00 6.27
C ALA A 352 12.30 21.43 6.13
N TRP A 353 11.79 20.75 7.16
CA TRP A 353 10.44 20.19 7.17
C TRP A 353 9.38 21.11 7.77
N ASP A 354 9.76 22.20 8.46
CA ASP A 354 8.84 22.94 9.32
C ASP A 354 7.69 23.59 8.54
N ALA A 355 7.98 24.13 7.35
CA ALA A 355 6.96 24.68 6.47
C ALA A 355 5.94 23.59 6.05
N MET A 356 6.40 22.41 5.65
CA MET A 356 5.51 21.30 5.25
C MET A 356 4.73 20.73 6.44
N LYS A 357 5.36 20.60 7.62
CA LYS A 357 4.66 20.19 8.84
C LYS A 357 3.57 21.18 9.19
N ALA A 358 3.87 22.47 9.19
CA ALA A 358 2.88 23.51 9.50
C ALA A 358 1.75 23.54 8.47
N GLU A 359 2.06 23.40 7.18
CA GLU A 359 1.06 23.33 6.12
C GLU A 359 0.15 22.11 6.29
N PHE A 360 0.72 20.91 6.40
CA PHE A 360 -0.05 19.67 6.38
C PHE A 360 -0.71 19.34 7.72
N ALA A 361 -0.03 19.62 8.85
CA ALA A 361 -0.57 19.44 10.18
C ALA A 361 -1.26 20.70 10.73
N GLY A 362 -1.32 21.82 9.99
CA GLY A 362 -1.95 23.09 10.42
C GLY A 362 -1.08 23.98 11.29
N SER A 363 -0.22 23.38 12.11
CA SER A 363 0.78 24.08 12.90
C SER A 363 1.87 23.10 13.32
N LEU A 364 3.03 23.62 13.75
CA LEU A 364 4.05 22.78 14.39
C LEU A 364 3.57 22.20 15.73
N ALA A 365 2.71 22.93 16.45
CA ALA A 365 2.12 22.44 17.69
C ALA A 365 1.23 21.22 17.45
N ASP A 366 0.43 21.22 16.38
CA ASP A 366 -0.39 20.07 16.00
C ASP A 366 0.45 18.91 15.45
N PHE A 367 1.54 19.19 14.72
CA PHE A 367 2.51 18.16 14.37
C PHE A 367 3.09 17.48 15.61
N ASN A 368 3.43 18.24 16.66
CA ASN A 368 3.96 17.65 17.89
C ASN A 368 2.94 16.73 18.59
N LYS A 369 1.64 17.03 18.55
CA LYS A 369 0.59 16.13 19.04
C LYS A 369 0.53 14.83 18.21
N LEU A 370 0.71 14.93 16.89
CA LEU A 370 0.79 13.76 16.02
C LEU A 370 2.05 12.93 16.32
N LEU A 371 3.18 13.58 16.58
CA LEU A 371 4.42 12.92 16.96
C LEU A 371 4.28 12.18 18.31
N GLU A 372 3.65 12.79 19.30
CA GLU A 372 3.32 12.14 20.56
C GLU A 372 2.40 10.92 20.33
N ALA A 373 1.38 11.08 19.50
CA ALA A 373 0.47 9.99 19.15
C ALA A 373 1.18 8.82 18.46
N ALA A 374 2.11 9.08 17.54
CA ALA A 374 2.92 8.04 16.88
C ALA A 374 3.76 7.23 17.89
N ASN A 375 4.17 7.85 19.00
CA ASN A 375 4.96 7.21 20.05
C ASN A 375 4.11 6.66 21.22
N THR A 376 2.78 6.74 21.12
CA THR A 376 1.87 6.25 22.15
C THR A 376 1.18 4.97 21.71
N GLN A 377 1.41 3.87 22.42
CA GLN A 377 0.82 2.57 22.09
C GLN A 377 -0.71 2.59 22.22
N GLY A 378 -1.41 2.24 21.15
CA GLY A 378 -2.87 2.03 21.16
C GLY A 378 -3.27 0.54 21.21
N ASP A 379 -4.55 0.28 20.91
CA ASP A 379 -5.16 -1.06 20.92
C ASP A 379 -4.78 -1.94 19.71
N TYR A 380 -3.91 -1.43 18.83
CA TYR A 380 -3.47 -2.11 17.62
C TYR A 380 -2.01 -2.49 17.76
N HIS A 381 -1.69 -3.72 17.37
CA HIS A 381 -0.32 -4.22 17.42
C HIS A 381 0.11 -4.78 16.08
N VAL A 382 1.36 -4.48 15.70
CA VAL A 382 2.02 -5.05 14.54
C VAL A 382 3.49 -5.29 14.88
N GLN A 383 4.05 -6.41 14.42
CA GLN A 383 5.47 -6.67 14.62
C GLN A 383 6.30 -5.76 13.71
N ASP A 384 7.21 -5.01 14.33
CA ASP A 384 8.15 -4.16 13.62
C ASP A 384 9.20 -4.95 12.81
N VAL A 385 9.86 -4.23 11.90
CA VAL A 385 11.05 -4.70 11.19
C VAL A 385 12.26 -4.68 12.13
N SER A 386 12.73 -5.87 12.50
CA SER A 386 13.96 -6.09 13.29
C SER A 386 15.22 -5.77 12.52
#